data_AF-A0A077Z3G9-F1
#
_entry.id   AF-A0A077Z3G9-F1
#
_cell.length_a   1.000
_cell.length_b   1.000
_cell.length_c   1.000
_cell.angle_alpha   90.00
_cell.angle_beta   90.00
_cell.angle_gamma   90.00
#
_symmetry.space_group_name_H-M   'P 1'
#
loop_
_entity.id
_entity.type
_entity.pdbx_description
1 polymer ?
#
loop_
_entity_poly.entity_id
_entity_poly.type
_entity_poly.pdbx_seq_one_letter_code
_entity_poly.pdbx_strand_id
1 'polypeptide(L)'
;MSKEERAWQRTTYKAEYVEVPYDWHDAEAAKGEWDVEKYMQNVSVKIIEMSNYSIEFDVCNLHPSFANALRRILIAEVPTVAIEKVKLFQNTSVIPDEVLVHRLGLIPLRVNPKKLAWTEPVYSRDLTWVPLDGQNDIFKKKAPRPAYPDILIDELTLNDIVEADCYCVKGIGRDHAKFSPVAACFYRFHPEIKLHRDLYDNEAELLKENMSKGVIDCVPCEDGRKKAVVSNARLEMCSGNHFRIPELAQAVTVTSHMDHLIFTVESVGQMKVAKIIAEAFEVMKTKCDTLLEALNFAT
;
A
#
# COMPACT_ATOMS: atom_id res chain seq x y z
N MET A 1 -13.41 27.29 51.37
CA MET A 1 -12.05 27.41 50.80
C MET A 1 -12.07 28.42 49.67
N SER A 2 -11.13 29.38 49.70
CA SER A 2 -11.03 30.48 48.74
C SER A 2 -10.40 30.02 47.42
N LYS A 3 -10.53 30.82 46.35
CA LYS A 3 -9.92 30.56 45.03
C LYS A 3 -8.40 30.37 45.11
N GLU A 4 -7.75 30.98 46.10
CA GLU A 4 -6.31 30.93 46.32
C GLU A 4 -5.87 29.57 46.88
N GLU A 5 -6.68 28.94 47.74
CA GLU A 5 -6.40 27.60 48.28
C GLU A 5 -6.48 26.50 47.20
N ARG A 6 -7.28 26.69 46.13
CA ARG A 6 -7.34 25.77 44.99
C ARG A 6 -6.08 25.76 44.13
N ALA A 7 -5.26 26.83 44.15
CA ALA A 7 -4.05 26.90 43.34
C ALA A 7 -2.89 26.08 43.94
N TRP A 8 -2.91 25.81 45.25
CA TRP A 8 -1.79 25.17 45.95
C TRP A 8 -1.90 23.66 46.12
N GLN A 9 -3.06 23.06 45.84
CA GLN A 9 -3.17 21.60 45.68
C GLN A 9 -2.65 21.12 44.32
N ARG A 10 -1.53 21.69 43.85
CA ARG A 10 -0.65 20.95 42.94
C ARG A 10 0.00 19.86 43.78
N THR A 11 -0.75 18.76 43.93
CA THR A 11 -0.27 17.49 44.43
C THR A 11 1.08 17.24 43.78
N THR A 12 2.12 17.26 44.59
CA THR A 12 3.46 16.87 44.20
C THR A 12 3.37 15.39 43.86
N TYR A 13 3.07 15.07 42.59
CA TYR A 13 3.24 13.72 42.10
C TYR A 13 4.73 13.43 42.25
N LYS A 14 5.08 12.66 43.27
CA LYS A 14 6.29 11.84 43.22
C LYS A 14 6.10 11.01 41.96
N ALA A 15 6.77 11.42 40.89
CA ALA A 15 7.04 10.53 39.78
C ALA A 15 7.91 9.43 40.35
N GLU A 16 7.29 8.43 40.96
CA GLU A 16 7.89 7.11 40.99
C GLU A 16 8.12 6.80 39.51
N TYR A 17 9.39 6.84 39.11
CA TYR A 17 9.82 6.25 37.85
C TYR A 17 9.30 4.82 37.91
N VAL A 18 8.16 4.57 37.26
CA VAL A 18 7.81 3.23 36.86
C VAL A 18 8.89 2.91 35.83
N GLU A 19 9.84 2.06 36.22
CA GLU A 19 10.79 1.48 35.28
C GLU A 19 9.97 0.97 34.09
N VAL A 20 10.09 1.66 32.97
CA VAL A 20 9.58 1.15 31.70
C VAL A 20 10.27 -0.19 31.53
N PRO A 21 9.54 -1.33 31.43
CA PRO A 21 10.17 -2.65 31.35
C PRO A 21 11.12 -2.83 30.18
N TYR A 22 11.13 -1.87 29.25
CA TYR A 22 12.00 -1.79 28.11
C TYR A 22 12.79 -0.49 28.18
N ASP A 23 14.10 -0.61 28.43
CA ASP A 23 15.04 0.45 28.09
C ASP A 23 15.18 0.45 26.56
N TRP A 24 14.60 1.45 25.90
CA TRP A 24 14.62 1.57 24.43
C TRP A 24 16.02 1.75 23.86
N HIS A 25 17.00 2.07 24.71
CA HIS A 25 18.41 2.17 24.34
C HIS A 25 19.18 0.88 24.52
N ASP A 26 18.59 -0.14 25.14
CA ASP A 26 19.28 -1.39 25.42
C ASP A 26 18.98 -2.43 24.33
N ALA A 27 19.83 -2.47 23.31
CA ALA A 27 19.73 -3.43 22.20
C ALA A 27 19.79 -4.89 22.67
N GLU A 28 20.24 -5.15 23.91
CA GLU A 28 20.27 -6.49 24.50
C GLU A 28 18.92 -6.95 25.05
N ALA A 29 18.05 -6.02 25.50
CA ALA A 29 16.70 -6.34 25.97
C ALA A 29 15.75 -6.77 24.84
N ALA A 30 16.08 -6.43 23.59
CA ALA A 30 15.31 -6.82 22.40
C ALA A 30 15.55 -8.28 21.94
N LYS A 31 16.39 -9.06 22.62
CA LYS A 31 16.73 -10.44 22.24
C LYS A 31 15.69 -11.50 22.65
N GLY A 32 14.53 -11.11 23.17
CA GLY A 32 13.42 -12.01 23.49
C GLY A 32 12.29 -11.98 22.45
N GLU A 33 11.55 -13.07 22.28
CA GLU A 33 10.27 -13.05 21.56
C GLU A 33 9.31 -12.08 22.28
N TRP A 34 8.73 -11.14 21.54
CA TRP A 34 7.77 -10.19 22.09
C TRP A 34 6.46 -10.90 22.41
N ASP A 35 6.17 -11.03 23.70
CA ASP A 35 4.94 -11.63 24.23
C ASP A 35 3.90 -10.51 24.49
N VAL A 36 2.81 -10.52 23.72
CA VAL A 36 1.76 -9.51 23.77
C VAL A 36 0.98 -9.61 25.07
N GLU A 37 0.70 -10.82 25.53
CA GLU A 37 -0.05 -11.08 26.76
C GLU A 37 0.71 -10.54 27.98
N LYS A 38 2.01 -10.80 28.07
CA LYS A 38 2.88 -10.27 29.14
C LYS A 38 2.98 -8.75 29.09
N TYR A 39 3.08 -8.17 27.90
CA TYR A 39 3.10 -6.72 27.72
C TYR A 39 1.78 -6.08 28.20
N MET A 40 0.64 -6.65 27.80
CA MET A 40 -0.69 -6.18 28.19
C MET A 40 -0.97 -6.31 29.69
N GLN A 41 -0.42 -7.33 30.36
CA GLN A 41 -0.53 -7.45 31.83
C GLN A 41 0.10 -6.28 32.59
N ASN A 42 1.12 -5.63 32.01
CA ASN A 42 1.79 -4.49 32.62
C ASN A 42 1.10 -3.16 32.33
N VAL A 43 0.28 -3.08 31.29
CA VAL A 43 -0.46 -1.86 30.94
C VAL A 43 -1.58 -1.65 31.96
N SER A 44 -1.58 -0.50 32.61
CA SER A 44 -2.65 -0.13 33.55
C SER A 44 -3.23 1.24 33.20
N VAL A 45 -4.53 1.39 33.38
CA VAL A 45 -5.27 2.63 33.12
C VAL A 45 -5.93 3.07 34.41
N LYS A 46 -5.74 4.32 34.81
CA LYS A 46 -6.35 4.90 36.01
C LYS A 46 -7.10 6.17 35.64
N ILE A 47 -8.41 6.18 35.87
CA ILE A 47 -9.24 7.37 35.66
C ILE A 47 -9.03 8.32 36.86
N ILE A 48 -8.70 9.57 36.57
CA ILE A 48 -8.52 10.65 37.55
C ILE A 48 -9.86 11.36 37.77
N GLU A 49 -10.49 11.79 36.68
CA GLU A 49 -11.75 12.50 36.68
C GLU A 49 -12.59 12.08 35.47
N MET A 50 -13.90 11.94 35.65
CA MET A 50 -14.82 11.63 34.57
C MET A 50 -16.11 12.42 34.74
N SER A 51 -16.46 13.18 33.70
CA SER A 51 -17.73 13.89 33.55
C SER A 51 -18.45 13.41 32.28
N ASN A 52 -19.59 14.02 31.97
CA ASN A 52 -20.32 13.74 30.72
C ASN A 52 -19.60 14.24 29.45
N TYR A 53 -18.67 15.18 29.58
CA TYR A 53 -18.01 15.85 28.44
C TYR A 53 -16.48 15.86 28.53
N SER A 54 -15.91 15.37 29.63
CA SER A 54 -14.47 15.32 29.86
C SER A 54 -14.09 14.04 30.59
N ILE A 55 -12.95 13.47 30.23
CA ILE A 55 -12.33 12.38 30.95
C ILE A 55 -10.83 12.66 31.04
N GLU A 56 -10.27 12.48 32.23
CA GLU A 56 -8.84 12.54 32.48
C GLU A 56 -8.41 11.19 33.03
N PHE A 57 -7.45 10.54 32.38
CA PHE A 57 -6.97 9.22 32.77
C PHE A 57 -5.48 9.07 32.50
N ASP A 58 -4.78 8.40 33.42
CA ASP A 58 -3.40 7.98 33.28
C ASP A 58 -3.34 6.62 32.59
N VAL A 59 -2.39 6.45 31.67
CA VAL A 59 -2.04 5.15 31.09
C VAL A 59 -0.57 4.86 31.36
N CYS A 60 -0.31 3.85 32.19
CA CYS A 60 1.04 3.42 32.57
C CYS A 60 1.48 2.24 31.69
N ASN A 61 2.79 2.18 31.39
CA ASN A 61 3.44 1.11 30.60
C ASN A 61 2.96 0.93 29.16
N LEU A 62 2.16 1.86 28.62
CA LEU A 62 1.78 1.86 27.21
C LEU A 62 2.86 2.55 26.35
N HIS A 63 3.21 1.92 25.23
CA HIS A 63 4.20 2.48 24.31
C HIS A 63 3.63 3.73 23.62
N PRO A 64 4.42 4.82 23.46
CA PRO A 64 3.94 6.07 22.87
C PRO A 64 3.33 5.92 21.47
N SER A 65 3.72 4.89 20.70
CA SER A 65 3.10 4.62 19.39
C SER A 65 1.61 4.29 19.52
N PHE A 66 1.20 3.51 20.52
CA PHE A 66 -0.21 3.19 20.76
C PHE A 66 -0.99 4.39 21.27
N ALA A 67 -0.41 5.20 22.16
CA ALA A 67 -1.03 6.43 22.64
C ALA A 67 -1.27 7.42 21.47
N ASN A 68 -0.28 7.57 20.60
CA ASN A 68 -0.41 8.41 19.40
C ASN A 68 -1.40 7.82 18.39
N ALA A 69 -1.44 6.50 18.22
CA ALA A 69 -2.45 5.83 17.40
C ALA A 69 -3.87 6.06 17.93
N LEU A 70 -4.10 5.87 19.23
CA LEU A 70 -5.38 6.14 19.88
C LEU A 70 -5.80 7.61 19.70
N ARG A 71 -4.87 8.56 19.88
CA ARG A 71 -5.11 9.98 19.61
C ARG A 71 -5.58 10.24 18.17
N ARG A 72 -4.95 9.60 17.18
CA ARG A 72 -5.34 9.74 15.76
C ARG A 72 -6.74 9.17 15.50
N ILE A 73 -7.03 7.99 16.04
CA ILE A 73 -8.34 7.33 15.90
C ILE A 73 -9.43 8.20 16.51
N LEU A 74 -9.23 8.73 17.73
CA LEU A 74 -10.19 9.60 18.41
C LEU A 74 -10.56 10.86 17.61
N ILE A 75 -9.60 11.42 16.87
CA ILE A 75 -9.79 12.67 16.11
C ILE A 75 -10.38 12.40 14.73
N ALA A 76 -9.95 11.33 14.05
CA ALA A 76 -10.18 11.17 12.61
C ALA A 76 -11.08 9.99 12.23
N GLU A 77 -11.19 8.97 13.09
CA GLU A 77 -11.80 7.68 12.71
C GLU A 77 -13.07 7.35 13.49
N VAL A 78 -13.35 8.06 14.59
CA VAL A 78 -14.62 7.88 15.32
C VAL A 78 -15.77 8.40 14.45
N PRO A 79 -16.72 7.55 14.01
CA PRO A 79 -17.84 7.98 13.18
C PRO A 79 -18.66 9.06 13.91
N THR A 80 -19.04 10.11 13.20
CA THR A 80 -19.88 11.19 13.73
C THR A 80 -20.82 11.71 12.64
N VAL A 81 -21.88 12.42 13.05
CA VAL A 81 -22.91 12.94 12.14
C VAL A 81 -22.81 14.45 12.12
N ALA A 82 -22.70 15.03 10.93
CA ALA A 82 -22.61 16.47 10.71
C ALA A 82 -23.52 16.92 9.56
N ILE A 83 -23.84 18.21 9.53
CA ILE A 83 -24.59 18.82 8.43
C ILE A 83 -23.64 19.04 7.25
N GLU A 84 -23.76 18.23 6.20
CA GLU A 84 -22.89 18.34 5.01
C GLU A 84 -23.54 19.15 3.88
N LYS A 85 -24.76 18.81 3.48
CA LYS A 85 -25.48 19.45 2.38
C LYS A 85 -26.55 20.40 2.90
N VAL A 86 -26.43 21.68 2.55
CA VAL A 86 -27.41 22.72 2.91
C VAL A 86 -27.96 23.37 1.64
N LYS A 87 -29.29 23.35 1.49
CA LYS A 87 -30.00 24.19 0.51
C LYS A 87 -30.42 25.49 1.19
N LEU A 88 -29.79 26.59 0.80
CA LEU A 88 -30.18 27.93 1.26
C LEU A 88 -31.27 28.51 0.35
N PHE A 89 -32.33 29.03 0.95
CA PHE A 89 -33.44 29.66 0.24
C PHE A 89 -33.33 31.19 0.23
N GLN A 90 -32.86 31.76 1.35
CA GLN A 90 -32.69 33.20 1.51
C GLN A 90 -31.66 33.49 2.60
N ASN A 91 -30.64 34.28 2.28
CA ASN A 91 -29.71 34.85 3.24
C ASN A 91 -29.59 36.35 2.95
N THR A 92 -30.08 37.20 3.86
CA THR A 92 -29.98 38.67 3.76
C THR A 92 -28.93 39.25 4.71
N SER A 93 -28.10 38.40 5.30
CA SER A 93 -27.05 38.81 6.25
C SER A 93 -25.78 39.23 5.51
N VAL A 94 -24.83 39.82 6.25
CA VAL A 94 -23.49 40.18 5.73
C VAL A 94 -22.59 38.94 5.60
N ILE A 95 -22.96 37.81 6.23
CA ILE A 95 -22.16 36.59 6.21
C ILE A 95 -22.39 35.88 4.87
N PRO A 96 -21.33 35.62 4.08
CA PRO A 96 -21.45 34.86 2.85
C PRO A 96 -22.01 33.44 3.08
N ASP A 97 -22.76 32.93 2.10
CA ASP A 97 -23.45 31.65 2.17
C ASP A 97 -22.52 30.49 2.51
N GLU A 98 -21.32 30.47 1.92
CA GLU A 98 -20.30 29.45 2.18
C GLU A 98 -19.78 29.47 3.62
N VAL A 99 -19.63 30.66 4.20
CA VAL A 99 -19.19 30.83 5.60
C VAL A 99 -20.32 30.41 6.53
N LEU A 100 -21.57 30.77 6.21
CA LEU A 100 -22.74 30.39 6.99
C LEU A 100 -22.93 28.86 6.98
N VAL A 101 -22.90 28.23 5.81
CA VAL A 101 -23.05 26.78 5.64
C VAL A 101 -21.91 26.03 6.32
N HIS A 102 -20.66 26.48 6.18
CA HIS A 102 -19.54 25.89 6.91
C HIS A 102 -19.78 25.92 8.44
N ARG A 103 -20.27 27.04 8.97
CA ARG A 103 -20.61 27.15 10.41
C ARG A 103 -21.74 26.19 10.81
N LEU A 104 -22.74 25.99 9.95
CA LEU A 104 -23.79 24.98 10.18
C LEU A 104 -23.20 23.56 10.24
N GLY A 105 -22.22 23.26 9.38
CA GLY A 105 -21.52 21.97 9.37
C GLY A 105 -20.69 21.69 10.63
N LEU A 106 -20.25 22.72 11.35
CA LEU A 106 -19.51 22.59 12.62
C LEU A 106 -20.40 22.36 13.85
N ILE A 107 -21.73 22.35 13.70
CA ILE A 107 -22.64 22.12 14.83
C ILE A 107 -22.64 20.62 15.17
N PRO A 108 -22.21 20.22 16.38
CA PRO A 108 -22.21 18.81 16.77
C PRO A 108 -23.65 18.31 16.96
N LEU A 109 -24.00 17.20 16.30
CA LEU A 109 -25.32 16.58 16.39
C LEU A 109 -25.31 15.40 17.38
N ARG A 110 -26.29 15.35 18.30
CA ARG A 110 -26.48 14.21 19.21
C ARG A 110 -27.24 13.08 18.52
N VAL A 111 -26.57 12.39 17.59
CA VAL A 111 -27.11 11.27 16.83
C VAL A 111 -26.15 10.08 16.96
N ASN A 112 -26.67 8.85 17.10
CA ASN A 112 -25.83 7.67 17.02
C ASN A 112 -25.50 7.36 15.55
N PRO A 113 -24.24 7.52 15.09
CA PRO A 113 -23.86 7.29 13.69
C PRO A 113 -24.08 5.84 13.27
N LYS A 114 -23.98 4.87 14.18
CA LYS A 114 -24.23 3.45 13.88
C LYS A 114 -25.67 3.16 13.46
N LYS A 115 -26.60 4.09 13.69
CA LYS A 115 -27.99 4.00 13.24
C LYS A 115 -28.24 4.59 11.85
N LEU A 116 -27.27 5.30 11.27
CA LEU A 116 -27.38 5.94 9.95
C LEU A 116 -26.80 5.09 8.81
N ALA A 117 -26.25 3.91 9.11
CA ALA A 117 -25.75 3.00 8.09
C ALA A 117 -26.94 2.38 7.33
N TRP A 118 -27.36 3.03 6.25
CA TRP A 118 -28.17 2.44 5.19
C TRP A 118 -27.45 2.61 3.85
N THR A 119 -26.16 2.29 3.83
CA THR A 119 -25.45 2.09 2.57
C THR A 119 -25.30 0.60 2.35
N GLU A 120 -25.98 0.05 1.35
CA GLU A 120 -25.77 -1.33 0.91
C GLU A 120 -24.71 -1.31 -0.20
N PRO A 121 -23.50 -1.84 0.04
CA PRO A 121 -22.47 -1.89 -0.98
C PRO A 121 -22.82 -2.93 -2.06
N VAL A 122 -22.77 -2.52 -3.32
CA VAL A 122 -22.90 -3.39 -4.49
C VAL A 122 -21.51 -3.78 -4.95
N TYR A 123 -21.26 -5.09 -5.01
CA TYR A 123 -19.98 -5.64 -5.40
C TYR A 123 -20.07 -6.37 -6.73
N SER A 124 -18.92 -6.65 -7.33
CA SER A 124 -18.82 -7.47 -8.54
C SER A 124 -19.55 -8.81 -8.43
N ARG A 125 -19.60 -9.46 -7.26
CA ARG A 125 -20.36 -10.71 -7.07
C ARG A 125 -21.86 -10.61 -7.34
N ASP A 126 -22.42 -9.41 -7.28
CA ASP A 126 -23.85 -9.16 -7.51
C ASP A 126 -24.19 -9.17 -9.02
N LEU A 127 -23.17 -9.16 -9.89
CA LEU A 127 -23.33 -9.39 -11.33
C LEU A 127 -23.68 -10.86 -11.60
N THR A 128 -24.89 -11.10 -12.10
CA THR A 128 -25.37 -12.43 -12.49
C THR A 128 -25.14 -12.69 -13.97
N TRP A 129 -24.62 -13.87 -14.31
CA TRP A 129 -24.45 -14.25 -15.71
C TRP A 129 -25.74 -14.84 -16.26
N VAL A 130 -26.33 -14.15 -17.24
CA VAL A 130 -27.45 -14.65 -18.04
C VAL A 130 -26.90 -15.15 -19.38
N PRO A 131 -26.98 -16.46 -19.67
CA PRO A 131 -26.47 -17.03 -20.92
C PRO A 131 -27.36 -16.64 -22.11
N LEU A 132 -26.73 -16.25 -23.23
CA LEU A 132 -27.42 -16.18 -24.52
C LEU A 132 -27.57 -17.59 -25.14
N ASP A 133 -28.39 -17.70 -26.19
CA ASP A 133 -28.64 -18.96 -26.89
C ASP A 133 -27.34 -19.69 -27.26
N GLY A 134 -27.28 -20.99 -26.94
CA GLY A 134 -26.11 -21.85 -27.17
C GLY A 134 -24.94 -21.66 -26.20
N GLN A 135 -24.88 -20.57 -25.43
CA GLN A 135 -23.77 -20.34 -24.49
C GLN A 135 -23.77 -21.32 -23.31
N ASN A 136 -24.95 -21.77 -22.89
CA ASN A 136 -25.08 -22.81 -21.86
C ASN A 136 -24.29 -24.07 -22.21
N ASP A 137 -24.28 -24.48 -23.50
CA ASP A 137 -23.55 -25.65 -23.96
C ASP A 137 -22.03 -25.44 -23.99
N ILE A 138 -21.59 -24.24 -24.36
CA ILE A 138 -20.17 -23.88 -24.44
C ILE A 138 -19.55 -23.78 -23.04
N PHE A 139 -20.27 -23.19 -22.08
CA PHE A 139 -19.74 -22.86 -20.75
C PHE A 139 -20.21 -23.80 -19.64
N LYS A 140 -20.79 -24.98 -19.96
CA LYS A 140 -21.31 -25.98 -18.98
C LYS A 140 -20.42 -26.22 -17.77
N LYS A 141 -19.10 -26.35 -17.98
CA LYS A 141 -18.13 -26.67 -16.92
C LYS A 141 -17.75 -25.46 -16.07
N LYS A 142 -17.75 -24.26 -16.64
CA LYS A 142 -17.30 -23.05 -15.97
C LYS A 142 -18.01 -21.83 -16.57
N ALA A 143 -19.11 -21.44 -15.94
CA ALA A 143 -19.81 -20.21 -16.25
C ALA A 143 -18.89 -18.98 -16.09
N PRO A 144 -18.96 -18.01 -17.02
CA PRO A 144 -18.38 -16.68 -16.86
C PRO A 144 -18.83 -16.03 -15.55
N ARG A 145 -17.88 -15.33 -14.91
CA ARG A 145 -18.10 -14.58 -13.66
C ARG A 145 -16.95 -13.58 -13.47
N PRO A 146 -17.11 -12.57 -12.61
CA PRO A 146 -16.01 -11.70 -12.21
C PRO A 146 -14.80 -12.49 -11.70
N ALA A 147 -13.58 -12.01 -12.00
CA ALA A 147 -12.36 -12.63 -11.52
C ALA A 147 -12.22 -12.52 -9.98
N TYR A 148 -12.72 -11.40 -9.42
CA TYR A 148 -12.74 -11.11 -7.99
C TYR A 148 -14.16 -10.71 -7.58
N PRO A 149 -14.73 -11.28 -6.50
CA PRO A 149 -16.13 -11.08 -6.08
C PRO A 149 -16.37 -9.84 -5.21
N ASP A 150 -15.32 -9.13 -4.83
CA ASP A 150 -15.28 -8.08 -3.80
C ASP A 150 -14.82 -6.73 -4.33
N ILE A 151 -14.85 -6.54 -5.65
CA ILE A 151 -14.65 -5.22 -6.25
C ILE A 151 -15.91 -4.41 -5.98
N LEU A 152 -15.81 -3.36 -5.17
CA LEU A 152 -16.91 -2.41 -4.95
C LEU A 152 -17.24 -1.71 -6.28
N ILE A 153 -18.51 -1.76 -6.66
CA ILE A 153 -19.06 -1.08 -7.84
C ILE A 153 -19.73 0.21 -7.43
N ASP A 154 -20.58 0.16 -6.40
CA ASP A 154 -21.37 1.30 -5.93
C ASP A 154 -21.78 1.15 -4.46
N GLU A 155 -22.19 2.24 -3.81
CA GLU A 155 -22.80 2.25 -2.48
C GLU A 155 -24.19 2.87 -2.56
N LEU A 156 -25.23 2.04 -2.41
CA LEU A 156 -26.62 2.49 -2.55
C LEU A 156 -27.15 3.04 -1.23
N THR A 157 -27.70 4.25 -1.25
CA THR A 157 -28.42 4.83 -0.11
C THR A 157 -29.91 4.44 -0.15
N LEU A 158 -30.69 4.92 0.83
CA LEU A 158 -32.11 4.58 0.94
C LEU A 158 -32.90 4.97 -0.33
N ASN A 159 -33.43 3.96 -1.01
CA ASN A 159 -34.19 4.01 -2.27
C ASN A 159 -33.36 4.16 -3.56
N ASP A 160 -32.03 4.08 -3.51
CA ASP A 160 -31.23 3.99 -4.73
C ASP A 160 -31.40 2.59 -5.36
N ILE A 161 -31.59 2.54 -6.68
CA ILE A 161 -31.80 1.30 -7.44
C ILE A 161 -30.92 1.34 -8.68
N VAL A 162 -30.17 0.26 -8.91
CA VAL A 162 -29.42 0.03 -10.14
C VAL A 162 -29.94 -1.24 -10.80
N GLU A 163 -30.50 -1.10 -12.00
CA GLU A 163 -30.90 -2.20 -12.87
C GLU A 163 -30.16 -2.05 -14.20
N ALA A 164 -29.41 -3.07 -14.62
CA ALA A 164 -28.57 -2.98 -15.81
C ALA A 164 -28.34 -4.34 -16.48
N ASP A 165 -28.48 -4.37 -17.80
CA ASP A 165 -28.02 -5.46 -18.65
C ASP A 165 -26.57 -5.21 -19.11
N CYS A 166 -25.66 -6.13 -18.75
CA CYS A 166 -24.25 -6.03 -19.10
C CYS A 166 -23.90 -7.03 -20.22
N TYR A 167 -23.43 -6.53 -21.38
CA TYR A 167 -23.03 -7.36 -22.51
C TYR A 167 -21.50 -7.54 -22.59
N CYS A 168 -21.04 -8.78 -22.54
CA CYS A 168 -19.62 -9.13 -22.66
C CYS A 168 -19.24 -9.36 -24.13
N VAL A 169 -18.22 -8.64 -24.62
CA VAL A 169 -17.66 -8.80 -25.98
C VAL A 169 -16.18 -9.16 -25.94
N LYS A 170 -15.71 -9.90 -26.96
CA LYS A 170 -14.29 -10.16 -27.15
C LYS A 170 -13.61 -8.92 -27.73
N GLY A 171 -12.56 -8.43 -27.10
CA GLY A 171 -11.74 -7.31 -27.58
C GLY A 171 -10.28 -7.48 -27.23
N ILE A 172 -9.44 -6.51 -27.60
CA ILE A 172 -8.01 -6.49 -27.29
C ILE A 172 -7.62 -5.18 -26.59
N GLY A 173 -6.58 -5.22 -25.76
CA GLY A 173 -6.10 -4.05 -25.00
C GLY A 173 -5.72 -2.84 -25.85
N ARG A 174 -5.46 -3.03 -27.15
CA ARG A 174 -5.24 -1.93 -28.11
C ARG A 174 -6.48 -1.06 -28.30
N ASP A 175 -7.68 -1.65 -28.25
CA ASP A 175 -8.92 -0.93 -28.51
C ASP A 175 -9.41 -0.21 -27.25
N HIS A 176 -9.20 -0.83 -26.08
CA HIS A 176 -9.49 -0.21 -24.79
C HIS A 176 -8.79 -0.98 -23.65
N ALA A 177 -8.36 -0.26 -22.62
CA ALA A 177 -7.70 -0.84 -21.44
C ALA A 177 -8.54 -1.91 -20.70
N LYS A 178 -9.86 -1.97 -20.90
CA LYS A 178 -10.77 -2.94 -20.25
C LYS A 178 -10.56 -4.36 -20.77
N PHE A 179 -9.99 -4.46 -21.96
CA PHE A 179 -9.62 -5.72 -22.59
C PHE A 179 -8.15 -6.10 -22.33
N SER A 180 -7.39 -5.30 -21.56
CA SER A 180 -6.01 -5.67 -21.20
C SER A 180 -6.03 -6.85 -20.23
N PRO A 181 -5.38 -7.99 -20.56
CA PRO A 181 -5.27 -9.11 -19.64
C PRO A 181 -4.19 -8.92 -18.57
N VAL A 182 -3.38 -7.85 -18.68
CA VAL A 182 -2.23 -7.58 -17.80
C VAL A 182 -2.35 -6.22 -17.11
N ALA A 183 -1.95 -6.18 -15.84
CA ALA A 183 -1.89 -4.96 -15.03
C ALA A 183 -0.54 -4.25 -15.20
N ALA A 184 0.55 -5.02 -15.08
CA ALA A 184 1.91 -4.57 -15.32
C ALA A 184 2.59 -5.54 -16.30
N CYS A 185 3.17 -5.02 -17.37
CA CYS A 185 3.97 -5.78 -18.31
C CYS A 185 5.13 -4.91 -18.80
N PHE A 186 6.33 -5.26 -18.39
CA PHE A 186 7.54 -4.55 -18.79
C PHE A 186 8.71 -5.51 -18.86
N TYR A 187 9.74 -5.10 -19.58
CA TYR A 187 11.01 -5.81 -19.62
C TYR A 187 12.14 -4.84 -19.30
N ARG A 188 13.25 -5.39 -18.83
CA ARG A 188 14.52 -4.70 -18.72
C ARG A 188 15.64 -5.64 -19.13
N PHE A 189 16.79 -5.08 -19.47
CA PHE A 189 17.99 -5.89 -19.68
C PHE A 189 18.57 -6.34 -18.33
N HIS A 190 19.19 -7.51 -18.32
CA HIS A 190 19.92 -7.98 -17.16
C HIS A 190 21.13 -7.06 -16.97
N PRO A 191 21.27 -6.41 -15.79
CA PRO A 191 22.42 -5.55 -15.54
C PRO A 191 23.70 -6.39 -15.48
N GLU A 192 24.79 -5.80 -15.94
CA GLU A 192 26.14 -6.33 -15.84
C GLU A 192 26.94 -5.38 -14.97
N ILE A 193 27.54 -5.88 -13.89
CA ILE A 193 28.35 -5.07 -12.98
C ILE A 193 29.78 -5.57 -13.10
N LYS A 194 30.68 -4.70 -13.56
CA LYS A 194 32.11 -4.96 -13.67
C LYS A 194 32.87 -4.14 -12.64
N LEU A 195 33.65 -4.83 -11.81
CA LEU A 195 34.63 -4.22 -10.92
C LEU A 195 35.97 -4.23 -11.66
N HIS A 196 36.48 -3.04 -12.01
CA HIS A 196 37.74 -2.91 -12.77
C HIS A 196 38.99 -3.11 -11.90
N ARG A 197 38.82 -3.05 -10.58
CA ARG A 197 39.85 -3.37 -9.59
C ARG A 197 39.23 -4.06 -8.39
N ASP A 198 40.06 -4.80 -7.67
CA ASP A 198 39.66 -5.39 -6.40
C ASP A 198 39.50 -4.28 -5.35
N LEU A 199 38.34 -4.28 -4.67
CA LEU A 199 38.01 -3.36 -3.60
C LEU A 199 37.97 -4.12 -2.29
N TYR A 200 38.67 -3.61 -1.28
CA TYR A 200 38.85 -4.28 0.01
C TYR A 200 38.33 -3.43 1.18
N ASP A 201 37.91 -4.12 2.24
CA ASP A 201 37.60 -3.58 3.56
C ASP A 201 36.70 -2.35 3.49
N ASN A 202 37.22 -1.15 3.80
CA ASN A 202 36.46 0.09 3.79
C ASN A 202 35.85 0.42 2.42
N GLU A 203 36.59 0.20 1.33
CA GLU A 203 36.06 0.43 -0.03
C GLU A 203 34.96 -0.59 -0.36
N ALA A 204 35.11 -1.84 0.12
CA ALA A 204 34.14 -2.90 -0.12
C ALA A 204 32.83 -2.65 0.64
N GLU A 205 32.91 -2.29 1.92
CA GLU A 205 31.75 -1.94 2.74
C GLU A 205 31.08 -0.65 2.22
N LEU A 206 31.86 0.36 1.84
CA LEU A 206 31.33 1.61 1.26
C LEU A 206 30.56 1.36 -0.04
N LEU A 207 31.08 0.50 -0.93
CA LEU A 207 30.37 0.11 -2.14
C LEU A 207 29.09 -0.65 -1.81
N LYS A 208 29.14 -1.58 -0.85
CA LYS A 208 27.98 -2.37 -0.41
C LYS A 208 26.87 -1.50 0.19
N GLU A 209 27.20 -0.48 0.96
CA GLU A 209 26.23 0.47 1.56
C GLU A 209 25.54 1.36 0.53
N ASN A 210 26.25 1.75 -0.54
CA ASN A 210 25.70 2.66 -1.55
C ASN A 210 24.97 1.94 -2.69
N MET A 211 25.22 0.65 -2.90
CA MET A 211 24.52 -0.17 -3.89
C MET A 211 23.21 -0.74 -3.34
N SER A 212 22.33 -1.22 -4.23
CA SER A 212 21.08 -1.86 -3.80
C SER A 212 21.37 -3.09 -2.92
N LYS A 213 20.56 -3.31 -1.88
CA LYS A 213 20.77 -4.41 -0.92
C LYS A 213 20.89 -5.76 -1.64
N GLY A 214 21.96 -6.49 -1.36
CA GLY A 214 22.23 -7.82 -1.93
C GLY A 214 22.87 -7.81 -3.33
N VAL A 215 23.14 -6.64 -3.92
CA VAL A 215 23.89 -6.56 -5.18
C VAL A 215 25.36 -6.88 -4.96
N ILE A 216 25.97 -6.29 -3.93
CA ILE A 216 27.37 -6.47 -3.54
C ILE A 216 27.44 -7.17 -2.19
N ASP A 217 28.33 -8.15 -2.07
CA ASP A 217 28.70 -8.76 -0.81
C ASP A 217 30.20 -8.62 -0.52
N CYS A 218 30.53 -8.64 0.76
CA CYS A 218 31.90 -8.58 1.26
C CYS A 218 32.31 -10.00 1.68
N VAL A 219 33.13 -10.66 0.87
CA VAL A 219 33.59 -12.04 1.13
C VAL A 219 34.97 -11.99 1.78
N PRO A 220 35.22 -12.75 2.87
CA PRO A 220 36.56 -12.84 3.45
C PRO A 220 37.51 -13.56 2.50
N CYS A 221 38.68 -12.97 2.27
CA CYS A 221 39.79 -13.55 1.53
C CYS A 221 40.74 -14.31 2.46
N GLU A 222 41.60 -15.16 1.89
CA GLU A 222 42.62 -15.93 2.63
C GLU A 222 43.60 -15.03 3.40
N ASP A 223 43.80 -13.80 2.94
CA ASP A 223 44.65 -12.78 3.57
C ASP A 223 43.99 -12.06 4.76
N GLY A 224 42.75 -12.42 5.11
CA GLY A 224 41.98 -11.84 6.21
C GLY A 224 41.23 -10.56 5.86
N ARG A 225 41.39 -10.00 4.65
CA ARG A 225 40.63 -8.83 4.18
C ARG A 225 39.26 -9.22 3.66
N LYS A 226 38.32 -8.28 3.63
CA LYS A 226 37.01 -8.47 2.99
C LYS A 226 37.00 -7.88 1.59
N LYS A 227 36.76 -8.70 0.56
CA LYS A 227 36.70 -8.25 -0.84
C LYS A 227 35.24 -8.05 -1.29
N ALA A 228 34.98 -6.94 -1.98
CA ALA A 228 33.69 -6.75 -2.65
C ALA A 228 33.55 -7.69 -3.85
N VAL A 229 32.45 -8.43 -3.88
CA VAL A 229 32.07 -9.27 -5.01
C VAL A 229 30.64 -8.95 -5.42
N VAL A 230 30.35 -9.05 -6.71
CA VAL A 230 28.99 -8.94 -7.23
C VAL A 230 28.25 -10.23 -6.87
N SER A 231 27.35 -10.14 -5.89
CA SER A 231 26.56 -11.25 -5.39
C SER A 231 25.36 -11.53 -6.30
N ASN A 232 24.56 -10.50 -6.57
CA ASN A 232 23.40 -10.62 -7.45
C ASN A 232 23.15 -9.33 -8.24
N ALA A 233 23.70 -9.28 -9.46
CA ALA A 233 23.48 -8.14 -10.34
C ALA A 233 22.00 -7.90 -10.66
N ARG A 234 21.14 -8.93 -10.71
CA ARG A 234 19.70 -8.81 -11.06
C ARG A 234 18.95 -7.80 -10.20
N LEU A 235 19.38 -7.61 -8.95
CA LEU A 235 18.77 -6.69 -7.98
C LEU A 235 19.10 -5.22 -8.26
N GLU A 236 20.07 -4.93 -9.12
CA GLU A 236 20.45 -3.56 -9.48
C GLU A 236 19.48 -2.97 -10.49
N MET A 237 18.91 -1.80 -10.17
CA MET A 237 17.89 -1.12 -11.00
C MET A 237 18.50 -0.04 -11.90
N CYS A 238 19.76 -0.21 -12.34
CA CYS A 238 20.51 0.83 -13.06
C CYS A 238 20.44 2.19 -12.36
N SER A 239 20.53 2.19 -11.03
CA SER A 239 20.31 3.38 -10.19
C SER A 239 21.35 4.48 -10.37
N GLY A 240 22.51 4.13 -10.94
CA GLY A 240 23.67 5.01 -10.99
C GLY A 240 24.26 5.31 -9.62
N ASN A 241 23.89 4.56 -8.57
CA ASN A 241 24.32 4.88 -7.20
C ASN A 241 25.85 4.87 -7.02
N HIS A 242 26.58 4.06 -7.79
CA HIS A 242 28.05 4.05 -7.78
C HIS A 242 28.68 5.42 -8.14
N PHE A 243 27.97 6.30 -8.87
CA PHE A 243 28.42 7.68 -9.12
C PHE A 243 28.39 8.58 -7.87
N ARG A 244 27.64 8.20 -6.83
CA ARG A 244 27.56 8.97 -5.58
C ARG A 244 28.85 8.88 -4.76
N ILE A 245 29.75 7.96 -5.10
CA ILE A 245 31.06 7.81 -4.47
C ILE A 245 32.13 8.21 -5.49
N PRO A 246 32.60 9.48 -5.51
CA PRO A 246 33.57 9.94 -6.50
C PRO A 246 34.84 9.09 -6.55
N GLU A 247 35.28 8.57 -5.40
CA GLU A 247 36.48 7.74 -5.23
C GLU A 247 36.35 6.34 -5.89
N LEU A 248 35.13 5.81 -5.98
CA LEU A 248 34.85 4.47 -6.54
C LEU A 248 34.15 4.53 -7.90
N ALA A 249 33.77 5.72 -8.37
CA ALA A 249 33.03 5.90 -9.62
C ALA A 249 33.74 5.30 -10.84
N GLN A 250 35.08 5.34 -10.89
CA GLN A 250 35.87 4.71 -11.96
C GLN A 250 36.15 3.22 -11.75
N ALA A 251 36.00 2.72 -10.52
CA ALA A 251 36.25 1.32 -10.18
C ALA A 251 35.09 0.39 -10.55
N VAL A 252 33.88 0.95 -10.75
CA VAL A 252 32.66 0.19 -11.00
C VAL A 252 32.01 0.65 -12.30
N THR A 253 31.65 -0.29 -13.16
CA THR A 253 30.83 -0.02 -14.34
C THR A 253 29.57 -0.86 -14.29
N VAL A 254 28.43 -0.20 -14.43
CA VAL A 254 27.12 -0.84 -14.54
C VAL A 254 26.64 -0.70 -15.98
N THR A 255 26.65 -1.81 -16.71
CA THR A 255 26.14 -1.93 -18.08
C THR A 255 24.91 -2.85 -18.10
N SER A 256 24.40 -3.16 -19.28
CA SER A 256 23.27 -4.07 -19.46
C SER A 256 23.58 -5.05 -20.58
N HIS A 257 23.31 -6.34 -20.35
CA HIS A 257 23.41 -7.37 -21.37
C HIS A 257 22.26 -7.23 -22.38
N MET A 258 22.58 -6.84 -23.62
CA MET A 258 21.57 -6.58 -24.66
C MET A 258 20.84 -7.85 -25.15
N ASP A 259 21.39 -9.03 -24.86
CA ASP A 259 20.86 -10.34 -25.21
C ASP A 259 20.13 -11.05 -24.05
N HIS A 260 20.15 -10.47 -22.84
CA HIS A 260 19.52 -11.06 -21.65
C HIS A 260 18.39 -10.15 -21.17
N LEU A 261 17.15 -10.52 -21.47
CA LEU A 261 15.95 -9.78 -21.09
C LEU A 261 15.29 -10.39 -19.85
N ILE A 262 14.90 -9.54 -18.92
CA ILE A 262 14.09 -9.87 -17.74
C ILE A 262 12.68 -9.32 -17.99
N PHE A 263 11.70 -10.21 -18.18
CA PHE A 263 10.30 -9.84 -18.25
C PHE A 263 9.63 -9.92 -16.88
N THR A 264 8.74 -8.96 -16.60
CA THR A 264 7.79 -9.00 -15.49
C THR A 264 6.39 -8.83 -16.07
N VAL A 265 5.53 -9.81 -15.80
CA VAL A 265 4.16 -9.85 -16.31
C VAL A 265 3.21 -10.17 -15.16
N GLU A 266 2.25 -9.29 -14.92
CA GLU A 266 1.23 -9.41 -13.90
C GLU A 266 -0.15 -9.45 -14.54
N SER A 267 -0.95 -10.45 -14.21
CA SER A 267 -2.31 -10.62 -14.73
C SER A 267 -3.33 -9.83 -13.91
N VAL A 268 -4.38 -9.31 -14.55
CA VAL A 268 -5.56 -8.74 -13.86
C VAL A 268 -6.53 -9.82 -13.35
N GLY A 269 -6.14 -11.09 -13.34
CA GLY A 269 -6.92 -12.21 -12.77
C GLY A 269 -7.88 -12.92 -13.74
N GLN A 270 -8.25 -12.29 -14.86
CA GLN A 270 -9.14 -12.91 -15.86
C GLN A 270 -8.56 -14.18 -16.51
N MET A 271 -7.23 -14.27 -16.61
CA MET A 271 -6.49 -15.42 -17.13
C MET A 271 -5.23 -15.66 -16.31
N LYS A 272 -4.78 -16.92 -16.23
CA LYS A 272 -3.46 -17.24 -15.66
C LYS A 272 -2.36 -16.67 -16.54
N VAL A 273 -1.29 -16.12 -15.93
CA VAL A 273 -0.16 -15.50 -16.64
C VAL A 273 0.43 -16.41 -17.72
N ALA A 274 0.64 -17.70 -17.42
CA ALA A 274 1.16 -18.66 -18.39
C ALA A 274 0.27 -18.77 -19.65
N LYS A 275 -1.05 -18.68 -19.51
CA LYS A 275 -1.97 -18.69 -20.65
C LYS A 275 -1.86 -17.40 -21.46
N ILE A 276 -1.74 -16.25 -20.80
CA ILE A 276 -1.54 -14.96 -21.48
C ILE A 276 -0.28 -14.99 -22.35
N ILE A 277 0.83 -15.53 -21.81
CA ILE A 277 2.10 -15.67 -22.53
C ILE A 277 1.95 -16.61 -23.73
N ALA A 278 1.28 -17.76 -23.57
CA ALA A 278 1.05 -18.70 -24.67
C ALA A 278 0.24 -18.05 -25.81
N GLU A 279 -0.86 -17.36 -25.49
CA GLU A 279 -1.68 -16.64 -26.48
C GLU A 279 -0.89 -15.51 -27.15
N ALA A 280 0.00 -14.83 -26.42
CA ALA A 280 0.86 -13.80 -26.99
C ALA A 280 1.82 -14.35 -28.06
N PHE A 281 2.40 -15.54 -27.84
CA PHE A 281 3.24 -16.21 -28.83
C PHE A 281 2.43 -16.71 -30.05
N GLU A 282 1.20 -17.19 -29.87
CA GLU A 282 0.32 -17.55 -31.01
C GLU A 282 -0.03 -16.32 -31.87
N VAL A 283 -0.32 -15.18 -31.23
CA VAL A 283 -0.52 -13.91 -31.95
C VAL A 283 0.76 -13.47 -32.66
N MET A 284 1.93 -13.62 -32.02
CA MET A 284 3.22 -13.30 -32.64
C MET A 284 3.50 -14.17 -33.86
N LYS A 285 3.28 -15.49 -33.76
CA LYS A 285 3.43 -16.44 -34.87
C LYS A 285 2.55 -16.05 -36.05
N THR A 286 1.26 -15.81 -35.80
CA THR A 286 0.30 -15.39 -36.83
C THR A 286 0.77 -14.14 -37.57
N LYS A 287 1.31 -13.15 -36.84
CA LYS A 287 1.86 -11.92 -37.45
C LYS A 287 3.10 -12.19 -38.30
N CYS A 288 4.00 -13.07 -37.86
CA CYS A 288 5.16 -13.49 -38.64
C CYS A 288 4.75 -14.20 -39.93
N ASP A 289 3.76 -15.10 -39.86
CA ASP A 289 3.24 -15.81 -41.03
C ASP A 289 2.65 -14.83 -42.05
N THR A 290 1.83 -13.87 -41.59
CA THR A 290 1.29 -12.80 -42.47
C THR A 290 2.41 -11.96 -43.11
N LEU A 291 3.48 -11.66 -42.37
CA LEU A 291 4.64 -10.93 -42.90
C LEU A 291 5.39 -11.75 -43.97
N LEU A 292 5.59 -13.05 -43.73
CA LEU A 292 6.26 -13.95 -44.67
C LEU A 292 5.45 -14.08 -45.98
N GLU A 293 4.13 -14.22 -45.89
CA GLU A 293 3.24 -14.25 -47.06
C GLU A 293 3.34 -12.95 -47.87
N ALA A 294 3.35 -11.79 -47.19
CA ALA A 294 3.48 -10.49 -47.84
C ALA A 294 4.85 -10.32 -48.52
N LEU A 295 5.93 -10.84 -47.93
CA LEU A 295 7.27 -10.82 -48.53
C LEU A 295 7.37 -11.72 -49.77
N ASN A 296 6.80 -12.94 -49.69
CA ASN A 296 6.79 -13.88 -50.83
C ASN A 296 5.97 -13.36 -52.02
N PHE A 297 4.96 -12.53 -51.78
CA PHE A 297 4.20 -11.88 -52.85
C PHE A 297 4.98 -10.75 -53.55
N ALA A 298 5.95 -10.13 -52.86
CA ALA A 298 6.72 -8.99 -53.37
C ALA A 298 7.96 -9.39 -54.20
N THR A 299 8.42 -10.63 -54.07
CA THR A 299 9.53 -11.23 -54.85
C THR A 299 9.03 -12.01 -56.04
#